data_AF-X1G1P6-F1
#
_entry.id   AF-X1G1P6-F1
#
_cell.length_a   1.000
_cell.length_b   1.000
_cell.length_c   1.000
_cell.angle_alpha   90.00
_cell.angle_beta   90.00
_cell.angle_gamma   90.00
#
_symmetry.space_group_name_H-M   'P 1'
#
loop_
_entity.id
_entity.type
_entity.pdbx_description
1 polymer ?
#
loop_
_entity_poly.entity_id
_entity_poly.type
_entity_poly.pdbx_seq_one_letter_code
_entity_poly.pdbx_strand_id
1 'polypeptide(L)'
;MKIKSNLNYYILMLGLILMGILLVNSLCNPCFVVAASGNWIDKSKDLSGKYASSIVINPVNNQILYVAMYEKGVFKTTNAAQTWYAINNGLNTTESKQIISLTICSSNPEILYVG
;
A
#
# COMPACT_ATOMS: atom_id res chain seq x y z
N MET A 1 10.33 -10.04 -62.18
CA MET A 1 9.37 -9.29 -61.35
C MET A 1 8.99 -10.02 -60.04
N LYS A 2 9.94 -10.74 -59.39
CA LYS A 2 9.69 -11.61 -58.20
C LYS A 2 10.29 -11.10 -56.88
N ILE A 3 11.05 -10.01 -56.91
CA ILE A 3 11.81 -9.50 -55.74
C ILE A 3 10.94 -8.59 -54.85
N LYS A 4 10.01 -7.83 -55.44
CA LYS A 4 9.11 -6.94 -54.68
C LYS A 4 8.14 -7.69 -53.74
N SER A 5 7.70 -8.90 -54.11
CA SER A 5 6.79 -9.70 -53.27
C SER A 5 7.47 -10.25 -52.01
N ASN A 6 8.75 -10.61 -52.11
CA ASN A 6 9.50 -11.14 -50.96
C ASN A 6 9.79 -10.03 -49.94
N LEU A 7 10.15 -8.83 -50.42
CA LEU A 7 10.42 -7.69 -49.54
C LEU A 7 9.18 -7.29 -48.71
N ASN A 8 7.99 -7.30 -49.32
CA ASN A 8 6.74 -7.02 -48.63
C ASN A 8 6.41 -8.06 -47.55
N TYR A 9 6.73 -9.33 -47.80
CA TYR A 9 6.54 -10.40 -46.82
C TYR A 9 7.44 -10.22 -45.59
N TYR A 10 8.71 -9.83 -45.78
CA TYR A 10 9.62 -9.56 -44.66
C TYR A 10 9.17 -8.35 -43.83
N ILE A 11 8.66 -7.29 -44.46
CA ILE A 11 8.14 -6.11 -43.76
C ILE A 11 6.90 -6.48 -42.92
N LEU A 12 5.99 -7.30 -43.46
CA LEU A 12 4.83 -7.80 -42.71
C LEU A 12 5.24 -8.69 -41.54
N MET A 13 6.20 -9.60 -41.74
CA MET A 13 6.71 -10.47 -40.68
C MET A 13 7.42 -9.69 -39.57
N LEU A 14 8.24 -8.69 -39.91
CA LEU A 14 8.88 -7.81 -38.93
C LEU A 14 7.84 -7.00 -38.14
N GLY A 15 6.78 -6.52 -38.79
CA GLY A 15 5.68 -5.83 -38.13
C GLY A 15 4.91 -6.72 -37.14
N LEU A 16 4.67 -7.99 -37.49
CA LEU A 16 4.02 -8.96 -36.60
C LEU A 16 4.90 -9.33 -35.39
N ILE A 17 6.21 -9.49 -35.60
CA ILE A 17 7.17 -9.73 -34.52
C ILE A 17 7.22 -8.54 -33.55
N LEU A 18 7.27 -7.31 -34.08
CA LEU A 18 7.29 -6.09 -33.27
C LEU A 18 5.98 -5.91 -32.49
N MET A 19 4.83 -6.17 -33.12
CA MET A 19 3.52 -6.15 -32.46
C MET A 19 3.46 -7.17 -31.32
N GLY A 20 3.99 -8.38 -31.54
CA GLY A 20 4.08 -9.40 -30.51
C GLY A 20 4.92 -8.95 -29.30
N ILE A 21 6.09 -8.34 -29.54
CA ILE A 21 6.96 -7.83 -28.46
C ILE A 21 6.28 -6.70 -27.66
N LEU A 22 5.56 -5.80 -28.33
CA LEU A 22 4.81 -4.72 -27.66
C LEU A 22 3.65 -5.26 -26.82
N LEU A 23 2.94 -6.29 -27.29
CA LEU A 23 1.84 -6.91 -26.56
C LEU A 23 2.32 -7.67 -25.31
N VAL A 24 3.49 -8.32 -25.37
CA VAL A 24 4.07 -9.03 -24.22
C VAL A 24 4.43 -8.05 -23.08
N ASN A 25 4.93 -6.86 -23.40
CA ASN A 25 5.22 -5.81 -22.41
C ASN A 25 3.95 -5.15 -21.83
N SER A 26 2.80 -5.28 -22.49
CA SER A 26 1.54 -4.67 -22.05
C SER A 26 0.65 -5.59 -21.22
N LEU A 27 0.90 -6.91 -21.21
CA LEU A 27 0.00 -7.90 -20.62
C LEU A 27 0.49 -8.47 -19.28
N CYS A 28 1.72 -8.18 -18.87
CA CYS A 28 2.22 -8.59 -17.57
C CYS A 28 3.32 -7.63 -17.13
N ASN A 29 2.93 -6.56 -16.45
CA ASN A 29 3.82 -6.02 -15.43
C ASN A 29 3.75 -7.02 -14.28
N PRO A 30 4.75 -7.87 -14.04
CA PRO A 30 4.78 -8.63 -12.81
C PRO A 30 4.74 -7.63 -11.66
N CYS A 31 3.76 -7.81 -10.77
CA CYS A 31 3.66 -7.05 -9.53
C CYS A 31 4.80 -7.51 -8.60
N PHE A 32 6.05 -7.24 -8.99
CA PHE A 32 7.18 -7.37 -8.09
C PHE A 32 7.06 -6.24 -7.09
N VAL A 33 6.64 -6.57 -5.87
CA VAL A 33 6.77 -5.69 -4.71
C VAL A 33 8.27 -5.58 -4.42
N VAL A 34 8.94 -4.62 -5.06
CA VAL A 34 10.30 -4.23 -4.68
C VAL A 34 10.16 -3.49 -3.35
N ALA A 35 10.71 -4.06 -2.28
CA ALA A 35 10.90 -3.30 -1.05
C ALA A 35 11.70 -2.05 -1.40
N ALA A 36 11.23 -0.86 -0.99
CA ALA A 36 11.93 0.39 -1.28
C ALA A 36 13.40 0.26 -0.83
N SER A 37 14.36 0.57 -1.71
CA SER A 37 15.81 0.53 -1.42
C SER A 37 16.27 1.67 -0.50
N GLY A 38 15.42 2.09 0.43
CA GLY A 38 15.49 3.38 1.12
C GLY A 38 16.12 3.32 2.50
N ASN A 39 16.63 4.47 2.92
CA ASN A 39 16.97 4.75 4.32
C ASN A 39 15.71 4.69 5.19
N TRP A 40 15.87 4.21 6.42
CA TRP A 40 14.81 4.28 7.43
C TRP A 40 14.50 5.75 7.75
N ILE A 41 13.22 6.13 7.66
CA ILE A 41 12.72 7.44 8.08
C ILE A 41 11.85 7.23 9.31
N ASP A 42 12.14 7.94 10.39
CA ASP A 42 11.31 7.91 11.58
C ASP A 42 9.96 8.58 11.31
N LYS A 43 8.89 7.82 11.53
CA LYS A 43 7.49 8.24 11.38
C LYS A 43 6.72 8.18 12.71
N SER A 44 7.44 8.01 13.83
CA SER A 44 6.85 7.90 15.16
C SER A 44 6.64 9.25 15.86
N LYS A 45 7.01 10.36 15.20
CA LYS A 45 6.76 11.71 15.69
C LYS A 45 5.28 11.86 16.08
N ASP A 46 5.01 12.35 17.29
CA ASP A 46 3.66 12.52 17.87
C ASP A 46 2.97 11.23 18.37
N LEU A 47 3.56 10.04 18.14
CA LEU A 47 3.13 8.84 18.84
C LEU A 47 3.64 8.86 20.28
N SER A 48 2.75 8.49 21.20
CA SER A 48 3.10 8.25 22.60
C SER A 48 2.78 6.82 22.97
N GLY A 49 3.50 6.27 23.95
CA GLY A 49 3.34 4.89 24.41
C GLY A 49 4.68 4.16 24.41
N LYS A 50 4.68 2.93 24.94
CA LYS A 50 5.92 2.14 25.06
C LYS A 50 6.31 1.47 23.75
N TYR A 51 5.33 0.90 23.05
CA TYR A 51 5.49 0.22 21.76
C TYR A 51 4.16 0.16 21.01
N ALA A 52 4.23 -0.03 19.70
CA ALA A 52 3.07 -0.30 18.86
C ALA A 52 2.74 -1.80 18.89
N SER A 53 1.47 -2.14 19.09
CA SER A 53 0.98 -3.52 19.05
C SER A 53 0.40 -3.90 17.68
N SER A 54 -0.12 -2.93 16.93
CA SER A 54 -0.73 -3.16 15.63
C SER A 54 -0.68 -1.89 14.78
N ILE A 55 -0.50 -2.04 13.47
CA ILE A 55 -0.59 -0.96 12.48
C ILE A 55 -1.38 -1.47 11.27
N VAL A 56 -2.29 -0.64 10.76
CA VAL A 56 -3.09 -0.93 9.56
C VAL A 56 -3.12 0.27 8.63
N ILE A 57 -3.13 0.01 7.33
CA ILE A 57 -3.16 1.01 6.27
C ILE A 57 -4.50 0.90 5.55
N ASN A 58 -5.17 2.02 5.31
CA ASN A 58 -6.41 2.03 4.55
C ASN A 58 -6.13 1.55 3.10
N PRO A 59 -6.86 0.52 2.60
CA PRO A 59 -6.59 -0.09 1.31
C PRO A 59 -6.95 0.80 0.10
N VAL A 60 -7.76 1.84 0.31
CA VAL A 60 -8.20 2.78 -0.74
C VAL A 60 -7.37 4.07 -0.71
N ASN A 61 -6.98 4.54 0.48
CA ASN A 61 -6.18 5.74 0.66
C ASN A 61 -4.98 5.47 1.57
N ASN A 62 -3.81 5.23 0.98
CA ASN A 62 -2.57 4.96 1.71
C ASN A 62 -2.03 6.14 2.55
N GLN A 63 -2.65 7.32 2.48
CA GLN A 63 -2.33 8.42 3.39
C GLN A 63 -2.97 8.22 4.78
N ILE A 64 -3.98 7.35 4.87
CA ILE A 64 -4.69 7.04 6.10
C ILE A 64 -4.14 5.75 6.72
N LEU A 65 -3.56 5.88 7.92
CA LEU A 65 -3.08 4.75 8.70
C LEU A 65 -3.59 4.88 10.13
N TYR A 66 -3.66 3.73 10.81
CA TYR A 66 -3.99 3.64 12.22
C TYR A 66 -2.96 2.79 12.93
N VAL A 67 -2.57 3.20 14.13
CA VAL A 67 -1.63 2.46 14.97
C VAL A 67 -2.18 2.35 16.38
N ALA A 68 -2.11 1.15 16.95
CA ALA A 68 -2.42 0.89 18.34
C ALA A 68 -1.13 1.00 19.16
N MET A 69 -1.14 1.89 20.14
CA MET A 69 -0.04 2.16 21.05
C MET A 69 -0.38 1.63 22.44
N TYR A 70 0.56 0.88 23.02
CA TYR A 70 0.45 0.36 24.37
C TYR A 70 0.20 1.48 25.39
N GLU A 71 -0.81 1.30 26.27
CA GLU A 71 -1.24 2.27 27.29
C GLU A 71 -1.74 3.64 26.75
N LYS A 72 -1.79 3.83 25.42
CA LYS A 72 -2.14 5.13 24.80
C LYS A 72 -3.24 5.06 23.76
N GLY A 73 -3.74 3.87 23.44
CA GLY A 73 -4.90 3.68 22.58
C GLY A 73 -4.55 3.71 21.09
N VAL A 74 -5.47 4.20 20.26
CA VAL A 74 -5.33 4.26 18.80
C VAL A 74 -5.01 5.67 18.33
N PHE A 75 -4.03 5.77 17.45
CA PHE A 75 -3.68 6.99 16.73
C PHE A 75 -4.00 6.83 15.24
N LYS A 76 -4.44 7.91 14.61
CA LYS A 76 -4.74 8.03 13.18
C LYS A 76 -3.82 9.06 12.53
N THR A 77 -3.40 8.77 11.31
CA THR A 77 -2.82 9.76 10.40
C THR A 77 -3.68 9.87 9.14
N THR A 78 -3.62 11.01 8.46
CA THR A 78 -4.25 11.26 7.16
C THR A 78 -3.27 11.83 6.14
N ASN A 79 -1.97 11.82 6.46
CA ASN A 79 -0.90 12.41 5.65
C ASN A 79 0.33 11.48 5.56
N ALA A 80 0.09 10.16 5.47
CA ALA A 80 1.12 9.14 5.37
C ALA A 80 2.14 9.18 6.52
N ALA A 81 1.62 9.20 7.75
CA ALA A 81 2.37 9.18 9.01
C ALA A 81 3.34 10.37 9.19
N GLN A 82 3.06 11.53 8.57
CA GLN A 82 3.80 12.76 8.88
C GLN A 82 3.39 13.34 10.23
N THR A 83 2.11 13.22 10.59
CA THR A 83 1.57 13.55 11.92
C THR A 83 0.53 12.52 12.35
N TRP A 84 0.36 12.38 13.67
CA TRP A 84 -0.59 11.44 14.29
C TRP A 84 -1.52 12.14 15.27
N TYR A 85 -2.76 11.65 15.34
CA TYR A 85 -3.81 12.18 16.21
C TYR A 85 -4.47 11.03 16.97
N ALA A 86 -4.63 11.17 18.28
CA ALA A 86 -5.33 10.17 19.09
C ALA A 86 -6.83 10.14 18.76
N ILE A 87 -7.40 8.95 18.58
CA ILE A 87 -8.82 8.72 18.26
C ILE A 87 -9.47 7.78 19.28
N ASN A 88 -9.30 8.10 20.56
CA ASN A 88 -9.66 7.23 21.68
C ASN A 88 -11.08 7.43 22.23
N ASN A 89 -11.91 8.26 21.59
CA ASN A 89 -13.26 8.52 22.06
C ASN A 89 -14.09 7.24 22.06
N GLY A 90 -14.61 6.85 23.24
CA GLY A 90 -15.35 5.59 23.42
C GLY A 90 -14.47 4.35 23.62
N LEU A 91 -13.14 4.47 23.55
CA LEU A 91 -12.21 3.40 23.91
C LEU A 91 -11.83 3.54 25.39
N ASN A 92 -12.15 2.53 26.20
CA ASN A 92 -11.71 2.47 27.60
C ASN A 92 -10.21 2.09 27.66
N THR A 93 -9.32 3.05 27.36
CA THR A 93 -7.86 2.83 27.32
C THR A 93 -7.20 3.10 28.67
N THR A 94 -7.73 2.52 29.74
CA THR A 94 -7.05 2.55 31.05
C THR A 94 -5.69 1.86 30.95
N GLU A 95 -4.75 2.19 31.83
CA GLU A 95 -3.35 1.70 31.78
C GLU A 95 -3.23 0.16 31.74
N SER A 96 -4.26 -0.57 32.18
CA SER A 96 -4.32 -2.03 32.14
C SER A 96 -4.97 -2.62 30.88
N LYS A 97 -5.60 -1.82 30.01
CA LYS A 97 -6.33 -2.32 28.83
C LYS A 97 -5.54 -2.07 27.56
N GLN A 98 -5.11 -3.16 26.95
CA GLN A 98 -4.30 -3.16 25.75
C GLN A 98 -5.19 -3.36 24.54
N ILE A 99 -4.90 -2.60 23.49
CA ILE A 99 -5.41 -2.88 22.15
C ILE A 99 -4.35 -3.76 21.49
N ILE A 100 -4.74 -4.98 21.15
CA ILE A 100 -3.83 -5.97 20.58
C ILE A 100 -3.95 -6.04 19.06
N SER A 101 -5.10 -5.64 18.50
CA SER A 101 -5.37 -5.78 17.08
C SER A 101 -6.19 -4.63 16.52
N LEU A 102 -5.83 -4.21 15.32
CA LEU A 102 -6.60 -3.34 14.47
C LEU A 102 -6.91 -4.07 13.17
N THR A 103 -8.13 -3.90 12.65
CA THR A 103 -8.44 -4.32 11.28
C THR A 103 -9.40 -3.33 10.62
N ILE A 104 -9.17 -3.06 9.34
CA ILE A 104 -10.02 -2.16 8.55
C ILE A 104 -10.99 -3.04 7.76
N CYS A 105 -12.27 -2.65 7.76
CA CYS A 105 -13.26 -3.31 6.92
C CYS A 105 -12.94 -3.06 5.44
N SER A 106 -12.58 -4.10 4.69
CA SER A 106 -12.16 -3.96 3.28
C SER A 106 -13.28 -3.48 2.36
N SER A 107 -14.54 -3.80 2.67
CA SER A 107 -15.72 -3.33 1.92
C SER A 107 -16.15 -1.91 2.29
N ASN A 108 -15.74 -1.41 3.46
CA ASN A 108 -15.96 -0.04 3.89
C ASN A 108 -14.78 0.47 4.74
N PRO A 109 -13.73 1.06 4.11
CA PRO A 109 -12.51 1.48 4.79
C PRO A 109 -12.66 2.58 5.85
N GLU A 110 -13.85 3.16 6.00
CA GLU A 110 -14.18 4.09 7.08
C GLU A 110 -14.42 3.38 8.42
N ILE A 111 -14.61 2.05 8.41
CA ILE A 111 -14.84 1.25 9.61
C ILE A 111 -13.52 0.59 10.05
N LEU A 112 -13.10 0.92 11.27
CA LEU A 112 -11.97 0.31 11.98
C LEU A 112 -12.49 -0.54 13.15
N TYR A 113 -12.11 -1.81 13.20
CA TYR A 113 -12.36 -2.68 14.34
C TYR A 113 -11.12 -2.74 15.25
N VAL A 114 -11.36 -2.79 16.55
CA VAL A 114 -10.35 -2.75 17.60
C VAL A 114 -10.57 -3.98 18.50
N GLY A 115 -9.51 -4.76 18.73
CA GLY A 115 -9.50 -5.98 19.54
C GLY A 115 -8.49 -5.93 20.68
#